data_AF-A0A355RJI1-F1
#
_entry.id   AF-A0A355RJI1-F1
#
_cell.length_a   1.000
_cell.length_b   1.000
_cell.length_c   1.000
_cell.angle_alpha   90.00
_cell.angle_beta   90.00
_cell.angle_gamma   90.00
#
_symmetry.space_group_name_H-M   'P 1'
#
loop_
_entity.id
_entity.type
_entity.pdbx_description
1 polymer ?
#
loop_
_entity_poly.entity_id
_entity_poly.type
_entity_poly.pdbx_seq_one_letter_code
_entity_poly.pdbx_strand_id
1 'polypeptide(L)'
;MFSDIKFLKDGSLKINGLLDDKLRFVVNDQLKDIKMWAKFVEPFKTKEDSDSFWRCEFFGKEMRGASLCYKYSQDEELYNILTDACKDLLSAQEENGRISSYPVDMEFTGWDMWGRKYVLTGLLHYYDICKDEGFRKEIISSLSRFKQAFGLHNCPYWA
;
A
#
# COMPACT_ATOMS: atom_id res chain seq x y z
N MET A 1 13.52 -18.22 16.30
CA MET A 1 12.64 -17.83 15.18
C MET A 1 11.54 -18.87 15.13
N PHE A 2 10.26 -18.49 15.08
CA PHE A 2 9.12 -19.39 15.28
C PHE A 2 9.00 -20.47 14.19
N SER A 3 9.80 -21.55 14.29
CA SER A 3 9.77 -22.69 13.35
C SER A 3 8.51 -23.55 13.48
N ASP A 4 7.82 -23.43 14.61
CA ASP A 4 6.72 -24.32 14.98
C ASP A 4 5.34 -23.73 14.69
N ILE A 5 5.28 -22.48 14.20
CA ILE A 5 4.03 -21.81 13.83
C ILE A 5 3.82 -21.95 12.32
N LYS A 6 2.80 -22.72 11.93
CA LYS A 6 2.36 -22.85 10.55
C LYS A 6 1.17 -21.93 10.30
N PHE A 7 1.32 -20.97 9.39
CA PHE A 7 0.19 -20.19 8.89
C PHE A 7 -0.63 -21.01 7.90
N LEU A 8 -1.95 -20.80 7.91
CA LEU A 8 -2.83 -21.36 6.89
C LEU A 8 -2.50 -20.71 5.54
N LYS A 9 -2.73 -21.46 4.45
CA LYS A 9 -2.56 -20.92 3.10
C LYS A 9 -3.69 -19.92 2.82
N ASP A 10 -3.39 -18.87 2.07
CA ASP A 10 -4.39 -17.93 1.58
C ASP A 10 -5.56 -18.67 0.90
N GLY A 11 -6.79 -18.25 1.20
CA GLY A 11 -8.02 -18.89 0.73
C GLY A 11 -8.30 -20.31 1.26
N SER A 12 -7.44 -20.91 2.10
CA SER A 12 -7.63 -22.30 2.56
C SER A 12 -8.63 -22.45 3.71
N LEU A 13 -9.12 -21.34 4.26
CA LEU A 13 -10.11 -21.31 5.34
C LEU A 13 -11.34 -20.54 4.85
N LYS A 14 -12.51 -21.18 4.97
CA LYS A 14 -13.80 -20.52 4.78
C LYS A 14 -14.45 -20.27 6.14
N ILE A 15 -14.71 -19.01 6.45
CA ILE A 15 -15.51 -18.61 7.61
C ILE A 15 -16.93 -18.35 7.08
N ASN A 16 -17.95 -18.73 7.85
CA ASN A 16 -19.35 -18.58 7.44
C ASN A 16 -20.10 -17.65 8.42
N GLY A 17 -21.25 -17.14 7.97
CA GLY A 17 -22.11 -16.26 8.76
C GLY A 17 -21.56 -14.85 8.89
N LEU A 18 -21.83 -14.20 10.03
CA LEU A 18 -21.64 -12.76 10.23
C LEU A 18 -20.25 -12.24 9.80
N LEU A 19 -19.17 -12.98 10.05
CA LEU A 19 -17.83 -12.55 9.67
C LEU A 19 -17.63 -12.52 8.15
N ASP A 20 -18.15 -13.53 7.43
CA ASP A 20 -18.11 -13.56 5.97
C ASP A 20 -18.97 -12.42 5.40
N ASP A 21 -20.17 -12.23 5.96
CA ASP A 21 -21.11 -11.21 5.52
C ASP A 21 -20.51 -9.80 5.65
N LYS A 22 -19.85 -9.51 6.79
CA LYS A 22 -19.19 -8.22 7.01
C LYS A 22 -17.98 -8.00 6.12
N LEU A 23 -17.19 -9.05 5.87
CA LEU A 23 -16.08 -8.94 4.92
C LEU A 23 -16.58 -8.70 3.51
N ARG A 24 -17.62 -9.43 3.06
CA ARG A 24 -18.23 -9.26 1.74
C ARG A 24 -18.81 -7.86 1.56
N PHE A 25 -19.46 -7.32 2.58
CA PHE A 25 -19.91 -5.93 2.58
C PHE A 25 -18.74 -4.96 2.37
N VAL A 26 -17.67 -5.06 3.16
CA VAL A 26 -16.49 -4.18 2.99
C VAL A 26 -15.87 -4.33 1.59
N VAL A 27 -15.72 -5.57 1.10
CA VAL A 27 -15.17 -5.82 -0.24
C VAL A 27 -16.03 -5.17 -1.33
N ASN A 28 -17.34 -5.40 -1.31
CA ASN A 28 -18.23 -5.00 -2.39
C ASN A 28 -18.59 -3.51 -2.35
N ASP A 29 -18.84 -2.96 -1.16
CA ASP A 29 -19.37 -1.62 -1.00
C ASP A 29 -18.28 -0.55 -0.82
N GLN A 30 -17.06 -0.94 -0.44
CA GLN A 30 -15.94 -0.01 -0.24
C GLN A 30 -14.73 -0.36 -1.11
N LEU A 31 -14.17 -1.56 -0.98
CA LEU A 31 -12.86 -1.87 -1.59
C LEU A 31 -12.90 -1.98 -3.12
N LYS A 32 -14.07 -2.26 -3.70
CA LYS A 32 -14.28 -2.25 -5.15
C LYS A 32 -14.61 -0.86 -5.72
N ASP A 33 -14.68 0.19 -4.90
CA ASP A 33 -14.85 1.55 -5.40
C ASP A 33 -13.54 2.11 -5.99
N ILE A 34 -13.40 2.03 -7.32
CA ILE A 34 -12.25 2.55 -8.07
C ILE A 34 -12.05 4.06 -7.83
N LYS A 35 -13.12 4.83 -7.64
CA LYS A 35 -13.02 6.28 -7.42
C LYS A 35 -12.42 6.60 -6.06
N MET A 36 -12.66 5.75 -5.07
CA MET A 36 -12.03 5.88 -3.76
C MET A 36 -10.52 5.69 -3.85
N TRP A 37 -10.06 4.66 -4.58
CA TRP A 37 -8.62 4.43 -4.79
C TRP A 37 -7.92 5.59 -5.50
N ALA A 38 -8.53 6.13 -6.56
CA ALA A 38 -8.01 7.32 -7.23
C ALA A 38 -7.86 8.50 -6.26
N LYS A 39 -8.85 8.75 -5.40
CA LYS A 39 -8.78 9.79 -4.36
C LYS A 39 -7.69 9.56 -3.32
N PHE A 40 -7.33 8.31 -3.03
CA PHE A 40 -6.23 8.02 -2.10
C PHE A 40 -4.85 8.22 -2.74
N VAL A 41 -4.74 8.07 -4.06
CA VAL A 41 -3.49 8.31 -4.79
C VAL A 41 -3.30 9.79 -5.09
N GLU A 42 -4.37 10.54 -5.35
CA GLU A 42 -4.32 11.95 -5.77
C GLU A 42 -3.38 12.83 -4.93
N PRO A 43 -3.39 12.79 -3.58
CA PRO A 43 -2.51 13.63 -2.76
C PRO A 43 -1.02 13.45 -3.05
N PHE A 44 -0.60 12.26 -3.49
CA PHE A 44 0.80 11.98 -3.83
C PHE A 44 1.22 12.65 -5.16
N LYS A 45 0.27 12.94 -6.04
CA LYS A 45 0.48 13.63 -7.32
C LYS A 45 0.38 15.14 -7.15
N THR A 46 -0.63 15.60 -6.42
CA THR A 46 -0.99 17.03 -6.27
C THR A 46 -0.29 17.73 -5.11
N LYS A 47 0.35 16.97 -4.20
CA LYS A 47 1.02 17.47 -3.00
C LYS A 47 0.08 18.23 -2.05
N GLU A 48 -1.13 17.68 -1.88
CA GLU A 48 -2.22 18.30 -1.12
C GLU A 48 -1.96 18.47 0.38
N ASP A 49 -1.05 17.70 0.99
CA ASP A 49 -0.75 17.81 2.42
C ASP A 49 0.19 19.00 2.76
N SER A 50 0.32 19.98 1.86
CA SER A 50 0.96 21.27 2.12
C SER A 50 0.25 22.10 3.22
N ASP A 51 -0.99 21.74 3.54
CA ASP A 51 -1.76 22.29 4.66
C ASP A 51 -1.56 21.51 5.97
N SER A 52 -0.54 20.63 6.04
CA SER A 52 -0.14 19.85 7.21
C SER A 52 -1.16 18.81 7.71
N PHE A 53 -2.11 18.41 6.86
CA PHE A 53 -3.00 17.27 7.16
C PHE A 53 -2.35 15.92 6.79
N TRP A 54 -3.15 14.86 6.84
CA TRP A 54 -2.70 13.46 6.87
C TRP A 54 -3.27 12.59 5.74
N ARG A 55 -3.58 13.16 4.56
CA ARG A 55 -4.19 12.38 3.46
C ARG A 55 -3.29 11.24 2.99
N CYS A 56 -1.98 11.40 3.14
CA CYS A 56 -0.97 10.35 2.89
C CYS A 56 -1.25 9.00 3.54
N GLU A 57 -2.00 8.92 4.65
CA GLU A 57 -2.16 7.65 5.36
C GLU A 57 -3.18 6.70 4.72
N PHE A 58 -4.14 7.24 3.96
CA PHE A 58 -5.32 6.49 3.54
C PHE A 58 -4.97 5.35 2.58
N PHE A 59 -4.18 5.63 1.54
CA PHE A 59 -3.79 4.60 0.57
C PHE A 59 -3.16 3.39 1.25
N GLY A 60 -2.15 3.62 2.11
CA GLY A 60 -1.39 2.54 2.72
C GLY A 60 -2.19 1.74 3.74
N LYS A 61 -3.04 2.41 4.54
CA LYS A 61 -3.95 1.75 5.48
C LYS A 61 -4.97 0.86 4.76
N GLU A 62 -5.58 1.40 3.70
CA GLU A 62 -6.60 0.69 2.94
C GLU A 62 -6.01 -0.43 2.10
N MET A 63 -4.88 -0.21 1.41
CA MET A 63 -4.20 -1.27 0.66
C MET A 63 -3.83 -2.46 1.56
N ARG A 64 -3.33 -2.19 2.78
CA ARG A 64 -3.10 -3.24 3.78
C ARG A 64 -4.37 -4.05 4.08
N GLY A 65 -5.47 -3.37 4.40
CA GLY A 65 -6.74 -4.02 4.71
C GLY A 65 -7.29 -4.82 3.52
N ALA A 66 -7.22 -4.24 2.33
CA ALA A 66 -7.71 -4.83 1.11
C ALA A 66 -6.90 -6.05 0.68
N SER A 67 -5.57 -6.02 0.80
CA SER A 67 -4.73 -7.20 0.54
C SER A 67 -5.08 -8.34 1.49
N LEU A 68 -5.32 -8.07 2.78
CA LEU A 68 -5.78 -9.09 3.72
C LEU A 68 -7.17 -9.63 3.38
N CYS A 69 -8.09 -8.77 2.95
CA CYS A 69 -9.41 -9.18 2.47
C CYS A 69 -9.29 -10.06 1.21
N TYR A 70 -8.38 -9.75 0.31
CA TYR A 70 -8.09 -10.56 -0.87
C TYR A 70 -7.48 -11.92 -0.50
N LYS A 71 -6.50 -11.97 0.42
CA LYS A 71 -5.92 -13.25 0.92
C LYS A 71 -7.00 -14.21 1.43
N TYR A 72 -8.08 -13.69 2.01
CA TYR A 72 -9.24 -14.49 2.41
C TYR A 72 -10.21 -14.77 1.27
N SER A 73 -10.70 -13.73 0.59
CA SER A 73 -11.82 -13.82 -0.36
C SER A 73 -11.44 -14.42 -1.71
N GLN A 74 -10.16 -14.29 -2.10
CA GLN A 74 -9.63 -14.63 -3.42
C GLN A 74 -10.46 -14.00 -4.56
N ASP A 75 -11.00 -12.81 -4.33
CA ASP A 75 -11.83 -12.09 -5.29
C ASP A 75 -10.96 -11.44 -6.37
N GLU A 76 -11.06 -11.95 -7.60
CA GLU A 76 -10.24 -11.52 -8.75
C GLU A 76 -10.56 -10.09 -9.22
N GLU A 77 -11.79 -9.63 -9.06
CA GLU A 77 -12.16 -8.26 -9.37
C GLU A 77 -11.46 -7.30 -8.41
N LEU A 78 -11.50 -7.61 -7.10
CA LEU A 78 -10.75 -6.86 -6.10
C LEU A 78 -9.24 -6.87 -6.43
N TYR A 79 -8.66 -8.02 -6.78
CA TYR A 79 -7.25 -8.12 -7.15
C TYR A 79 -6.86 -7.14 -8.27
N ASN A 80 -7.67 -7.07 -9.33
CA ASN A 80 -7.40 -6.18 -10.46
C ASN A 80 -7.47 -4.71 -10.02
N ILE A 81 -8.47 -4.34 -9.23
CA ILE A 81 -8.62 -2.97 -8.70
C ILE A 81 -7.41 -2.59 -7.83
N LEU A 82 -6.96 -3.48 -6.93
CA LEU A 82 -5.78 -3.22 -6.10
C LEU A 82 -4.49 -3.12 -6.94
N THR A 83 -4.41 -3.93 -8.01
CA THR A 83 -3.29 -3.88 -8.96
C THR A 83 -3.20 -2.53 -9.64
N ASP A 84 -4.33 -2.02 -10.13
CA ASP A 84 -4.39 -0.72 -10.81
C ASP A 84 -4.14 0.43 -9.83
N ALA A 85 -4.67 0.36 -8.61
CA ALA A 85 -4.37 1.34 -7.55
C ALA A 85 -2.88 1.35 -7.18
N CYS A 86 -2.23 0.17 -7.12
CA CYS A 86 -0.80 0.08 -6.87
C CYS A 86 0.01 0.71 -8.02
N LYS A 87 -0.32 0.42 -9.27
CA LYS A 87 0.31 1.05 -10.44
C LYS A 87 0.14 2.56 -10.42
N ASP A 88 -1.05 3.02 -10.05
CA ASP A 88 -1.36 4.45 -9.98
C ASP A 88 -0.52 5.16 -8.92
N LEU A 89 -0.36 4.57 -7.72
CA LEU A 89 0.55 5.11 -6.71
C LEU A 89 2.01 5.13 -7.21
N LEU A 90 2.47 4.05 -7.84
CA LEU A 90 3.84 3.97 -8.37
C LEU A 90 4.10 5.04 -9.44
N SER A 91 3.08 5.42 -10.21
CA SER A 91 3.17 6.52 -11.19
C SER A 91 3.40 7.90 -10.54
N ALA A 92 3.05 8.05 -9.26
CA ALA A 92 3.29 9.27 -8.48
C ALA A 92 4.70 9.31 -7.86
N GLN A 93 5.53 8.27 -8.06
CA GLN A 93 6.90 8.28 -7.58
C GLN A 93 7.75 9.25 -8.41
N GLU A 94 8.44 10.13 -7.72
CA GLU A 94 9.30 11.14 -8.32
C GLU A 94 10.65 10.56 -8.79
N GLU A 95 11.37 11.29 -9.63
CA GLU A 95 12.66 10.86 -10.21
C GLU A 95 13.70 10.49 -9.14
N ASN A 96 13.70 11.20 -8.01
CA ASN A 96 14.58 10.92 -6.87
C ASN A 96 14.11 9.73 -6.00
N GLY A 97 13.04 9.04 -6.40
CA GLY A 97 12.46 7.91 -5.68
C GLY A 97 11.43 8.30 -4.62
N ARG A 98 11.17 9.58 -4.39
CA ARG A 98 10.23 10.03 -3.36
C ARG A 98 8.79 9.65 -3.70
N ILE A 99 8.07 9.17 -2.69
CA ILE A 99 6.61 9.02 -2.71
C ILE A 99 6.09 9.71 -1.46
N SER A 100 5.61 10.94 -1.61
CA SER A 100 5.04 11.73 -0.52
C SER A 100 3.95 12.66 -1.06
N SER A 101 2.92 12.90 -0.25
CA SER A 101 1.90 13.93 -0.48
C SER A 101 2.30 15.30 0.06
N TYR A 102 3.44 15.40 0.75
CA TYR A 102 4.00 16.67 1.21
C TYR A 102 4.86 17.29 0.10
N PRO A 103 4.87 18.62 -0.03
CA PRO A 103 5.83 19.30 -0.90
C PRO A 103 7.26 19.19 -0.34
N VAL A 104 8.26 19.42 -1.19
CA VAL A 104 9.69 19.22 -0.86
C VAL A 104 10.12 20.06 0.34
N ASP A 105 9.66 21.30 0.41
CA ASP A 105 10.00 22.28 1.43
C ASP A 105 9.37 21.98 2.81
N MET A 106 8.45 21.02 2.88
CA MET A 106 7.80 20.57 4.12
C MET A 106 8.08 19.10 4.43
N GLU A 107 9.03 18.48 3.74
CA GLU A 107 9.33 17.07 3.97
C GLU A 107 9.85 16.82 5.39
N PHE A 108 9.58 15.61 5.90
CA PHE A 108 9.93 15.17 7.25
C PHE A 108 9.31 16.01 8.38
N THR A 109 8.30 16.82 8.07
CA THR A 109 7.47 17.53 9.06
C THR A 109 6.08 16.91 9.17
N GLY A 110 5.31 17.31 10.18
CA GLY A 110 3.92 16.90 10.35
C GLY A 110 3.73 15.39 10.27
N TRP A 111 2.90 14.94 9.32
CA TRP A 111 2.59 13.54 9.09
C TRP A 111 3.40 12.91 7.94
N ASP A 112 4.38 13.58 7.34
CA ASP A 112 5.10 13.06 6.16
C ASP A 112 5.76 11.71 6.46
N MET A 113 6.51 11.61 7.55
CA MET A 113 7.16 10.35 7.95
C MET A 113 6.16 9.23 8.21
N TRP A 114 4.99 9.57 8.75
CA TRP A 114 3.91 8.64 9.01
C TRP A 114 3.25 8.14 7.70
N GLY A 115 3.01 9.05 6.77
CA GLY A 115 2.53 8.77 5.42
C GLY A 115 3.48 7.85 4.66
N ARG A 116 4.78 8.16 4.66
CA ARG A 116 5.82 7.35 4.02
C ARG A 116 5.89 5.92 4.57
N LYS A 117 5.74 5.75 5.88
CA LYS A 117 5.61 4.43 6.51
C LYS A 117 4.38 3.67 5.96
N TYR A 118 3.25 4.35 5.77
CA TYR A 118 2.05 3.72 5.22
C TYR A 118 2.18 3.40 3.73
N VAL A 119 2.84 4.23 2.93
CA VAL A 119 3.21 3.88 1.54
C VAL A 119 3.99 2.57 1.51
N LEU A 120 5.06 2.46 2.32
CA LEU A 120 5.84 1.23 2.43
C LEU A 120 4.97 0.04 2.85
N THR A 121 4.14 0.22 3.87
CA THR A 121 3.25 -0.83 4.39
C THR A 121 2.26 -1.30 3.32
N GLY A 122 1.61 -0.38 2.60
CA GLY A 122 0.66 -0.69 1.55
C GLY A 122 1.30 -1.44 0.38
N LEU A 123 2.46 -0.97 -0.10
CA LEU A 123 3.20 -1.61 -1.18
C LEU A 123 3.69 -3.01 -0.82
N LEU A 124 4.16 -3.22 0.42
CA LEU A 124 4.57 -4.56 0.90
C LEU A 124 3.37 -5.52 1.00
N HIS A 125 2.22 -5.05 1.48
CA HIS A 125 1.02 -5.88 1.54
C HIS A 125 0.47 -6.24 0.16
N TYR A 126 0.53 -5.32 -0.80
CA TYR A 126 0.18 -5.63 -2.18
C TYR A 126 1.20 -6.59 -2.81
N TYR A 127 2.50 -6.38 -2.58
CA TYR A 127 3.57 -7.26 -3.07
C TYR A 127 3.33 -8.72 -2.67
N ASP A 128 2.91 -8.97 -1.43
CA ASP A 128 2.60 -10.32 -0.93
C ASP A 128 1.52 -11.05 -1.75
N ILE A 129 0.55 -10.32 -2.30
CA ILE A 129 -0.58 -10.89 -3.05
C ILE A 129 -0.37 -10.81 -4.56
N CYS A 130 0.68 -10.12 -5.01
CA CYS A 130 0.95 -9.89 -6.42
C CYS A 130 1.32 -11.20 -7.12
N LYS A 131 0.54 -11.53 -8.15
CA LYS A 131 0.71 -12.75 -8.96
C LYS A 131 1.74 -12.58 -10.07
N ASP A 132 2.03 -11.34 -10.47
CA ASP A 132 2.92 -11.03 -11.58
C ASP A 132 4.36 -10.80 -11.11
N GLU A 133 5.28 -11.70 -11.50
CA GLU A 133 6.70 -11.63 -11.12
C GLU A 133 7.42 -10.38 -11.64
N GLY A 134 7.03 -9.88 -12.82
CA GLY A 134 7.61 -8.67 -13.40
C GLY A 134 7.24 -7.46 -12.55
N PHE A 135 5.96 -7.34 -12.24
CA PHE A 135 5.44 -6.25 -11.42
C PHE A 135 5.96 -6.30 -9.99
N ARG A 136 6.16 -7.49 -9.41
CA ARG A 136 6.87 -7.63 -8.13
C ARG A 136 8.27 -7.03 -8.16
N LYS A 137 9.03 -7.26 -9.23
CA LYS A 137 10.37 -6.64 -9.40
C LYS A 137 10.26 -5.12 -9.54
N GLU A 138 9.25 -4.61 -10.24
CA GLU A 138 9.00 -3.17 -10.33
C GLU A 138 8.71 -2.54 -8.96
N ILE A 139 7.87 -3.18 -8.15
CA ILE A 139 7.59 -2.73 -6.77
C ILE A 139 8.87 -2.70 -5.93
N ILE A 140 9.69 -3.76 -5.97
CA ILE A 140 10.95 -3.81 -5.23
C ILE A 140 11.94 -2.74 -5.72
N SER A 141 12.02 -2.50 -7.02
CA SER A 141 12.82 -1.42 -7.60
C SER A 141 12.35 -0.05 -7.11
N SER A 142 11.04 0.20 -7.13
CA SER A 142 10.44 1.41 -6.59
C SER A 142 10.74 1.60 -5.10
N LEU A 143 10.55 0.57 -4.27
CA LEU A 143 10.86 0.61 -2.83
C LEU A 143 12.35 0.83 -2.56
N SER A 144 13.23 0.33 -3.42
CA SER A 144 14.67 0.55 -3.32
C SER A 144 15.04 2.01 -3.57
N ARG A 145 14.42 2.67 -4.56
CA ARG A 145 14.57 4.12 -4.77
C ARG A 145 13.93 4.93 -3.63
N PHE A 146 12.75 4.50 -3.17
CA PHE A 146 12.06 5.12 -2.05
C PHE A 146 12.90 5.13 -0.77
N LYS A 147 13.62 4.04 -0.47
CA LYS A 147 14.60 3.98 0.62
C LYS A 147 15.72 5.02 0.47
N GLN A 148 16.23 5.22 -0.75
CA GLN A 148 17.31 6.18 -1.03
C GLN A 148 16.85 7.62 -0.81
N ALA A 149 15.58 7.91 -1.12
CA ALA A 149 14.96 9.23 -0.92
C ALA A 149 14.88 9.69 0.55
N PHE A 150 15.19 8.82 1.53
CA PHE A 150 15.36 9.22 2.94
C PHE A 150 16.78 9.73 3.26
N GLY A 151 17.70 9.80 2.29
CA GLY A 151 19.09 10.17 2.54
C GLY A 151 19.87 9.14 3.37
N LEU A 152 19.34 7.91 3.52
CA LEU A 152 19.91 6.85 4.37
C LEU A 152 21.13 6.14 3.77
N HIS A 153 21.82 6.75 2.80
CA HIS A 153 23.01 6.17 2.17
C HIS A 153 24.16 5.85 3.14
N ASN A 154 24.10 6.33 4.39
CA ASN A 154 25.12 6.12 5.44
C ASN A 154 24.55 5.64 6.79
N CYS A 155 23.42 4.93 6.84
CA CYS A 155 22.90 4.39 8.11
C CYS A 155 23.53 3.01 8.43
N PRO A 156 24.44 2.90 9.42
CA PRO A 156 25.25 1.70 9.67
C PRO A 156 24.49 0.53 10.31
N TYR A 157 23.18 0.68 10.56
CA TYR A 157 22.37 -0.29 11.31
C TYR A 157 21.67 -1.35 10.43
N TRP A 158 21.88 -1.31 9.11
CA TRP A 158 21.25 -2.23 8.16
C TRP A 158 22.25 -2.74 7.10
N ALA A 159 23.52 -2.86 7.47
CA ALA A 159 24.58 -3.53 6.71
C ALA A 159 24.87 -4.92 7.33
#